data_AF-A0A8T1SUE6-F1
#
_entry.id   AF-A0A8T1SUE6-F1
#
_cell.length_a   1.000
_cell.length_b   1.000
_cell.length_c   1.000
_cell.angle_alpha   90.00
_cell.angle_beta   90.00
_cell.angle_gamma   90.00
#
_symmetry.space_group_name_H-M   'P 1'
#
loop_
_entity.id
_entity.type
_entity.pdbx_description
1 polymer ?
#
loop_
_entity_poly.entity_id
_entity_poly.type
_entity_poly.pdbx_seq_one_letter_code
_entity_poly.pdbx_strand_id
1 'polypeptide(L)'
;FTLGKDISVLPSLHWDNTSLTEDIRSRHIMQIHRGNQIEFKIHLPHAGKFVLQLYTKKKSDPGNYTYIFSYLISCANTEVKWPVFPKNYSNWAEGYEILEPLAGLLPANRNVQFKLKMHSIAKAFVQAENTSPLTLSKDGYWEGTCNTSGCTEVFVMVQENANHNFYSHILKYEVETQ
;
A
#
# COMPACT_ATOMS: atom_id res chain seq x y z
N PHE A 1 -2.98 16.88 2.39
CA PHE A 1 -2.74 18.03 1.49
C PHE A 1 -3.89 18.19 0.51
N THR A 2 -4.25 19.41 0.15
CA THR A 2 -5.15 19.64 -0.99
C THR A 2 -4.30 19.67 -2.26
N LEU A 3 -4.65 18.81 -3.23
CA LEU A 3 -3.94 18.59 -4.47
C LEU A 3 -4.71 19.23 -5.63
N GLY A 4 -4.02 19.99 -6.47
CA GLY A 4 -4.58 20.44 -7.75
C GLY A 4 -4.91 19.23 -8.62
N LYS A 5 -6.06 19.24 -9.32
CA LYS A 5 -6.56 18.08 -10.08
C LYS A 5 -5.55 17.52 -11.09
N ASP A 6 -4.71 18.39 -11.64
CA ASP A 6 -3.74 18.05 -12.68
C ASP A 6 -2.33 17.82 -12.13
N ILE A 7 -2.16 17.66 -10.82
CA ILE A 7 -0.86 17.43 -10.18
C ILE A 7 -0.71 15.95 -9.81
N SER A 8 0.44 15.39 -10.16
CA SER A 8 0.92 14.11 -9.63
C SER A 8 1.94 14.38 -8.53
N VAL A 9 1.93 13.56 -7.48
CA VAL A 9 2.86 13.67 -6.35
C VAL A 9 3.71 12.41 -6.27
N LEU A 10 5.00 12.58 -6.00
CA LEU A 10 5.95 11.51 -5.71
C LEU A 10 6.60 11.78 -4.36
N PRO A 11 6.25 11.04 -3.30
CA PRO A 11 6.92 11.12 -2.01
C PRO A 11 8.18 10.25 -2.00
N SER A 12 9.19 10.67 -1.25
CA SER A 12 10.40 9.91 -0.97
C SER A 12 10.77 10.03 0.51
N LEU A 13 11.22 8.94 1.13
CA LEU A 13 11.59 8.90 2.55
C LEU A 13 13.08 8.57 2.67
N HIS A 14 13.81 9.45 3.33
CA HIS A 14 15.26 9.34 3.51
C HIS A 14 15.63 9.22 4.99
N TRP A 15 16.66 8.44 5.29
CA TRP A 15 17.31 8.34 6.59
C TRP A 15 18.72 7.78 6.42
N ASP A 16 19.49 7.76 7.50
CA ASP A 16 20.88 7.30 7.53
C ASP A 16 20.97 5.76 7.43
N ASN A 17 20.54 5.21 6.30
CA ASN A 17 20.77 3.81 5.94
C ASN A 17 20.97 3.67 4.42
N THR A 18 22.22 3.43 4.03
CA THR A 18 22.67 3.42 2.62
C THR A 18 22.47 2.09 1.91
N SER A 19 22.10 1.01 2.62
CA SER A 19 22.00 -0.33 2.04
C SER A 19 20.63 -0.68 1.44
N LEU A 20 19.60 0.08 1.77
CA LEU A 20 18.24 -0.18 1.29
C LEU A 20 18.02 0.40 -0.11
N THR A 21 17.40 -0.40 -0.98
CA THR A 21 16.99 0.01 -2.32
C THR A 21 15.84 1.02 -2.25
N GLU A 22 15.74 1.88 -3.26
CA GLU A 22 14.62 2.83 -3.40
C GLU A 22 13.25 2.13 -3.43
N ASP A 23 13.17 0.92 -3.99
CA ASP A 23 11.95 0.11 -3.96
C ASP A 23 11.48 -0.15 -2.52
N ILE A 24 12.38 -0.57 -1.63
CA ILE A 24 12.03 -0.81 -0.23
C ILE A 24 11.67 0.49 0.49
N ARG A 25 12.42 1.57 0.25
CA ARG A 25 12.13 2.89 0.86
C ARG A 25 10.74 3.40 0.46
N SER A 26 10.38 3.26 -0.80
CA SER A 26 9.07 3.69 -1.31
C SER A 26 7.91 2.96 -0.62
N ARG A 27 8.10 1.68 -0.23
CA ARG A 27 7.11 0.90 0.50
C ARG A 27 6.97 1.29 1.98
N HIS A 28 7.76 2.24 2.50
CA HIS A 28 7.49 2.87 3.80
C HIS A 28 6.50 4.03 3.72
N ILE A 29 5.99 4.34 2.53
CA ILE A 29 5.03 5.41 2.28
C ILE A 29 3.80 4.83 1.59
N MET A 30 2.62 5.07 2.16
CA MET A 30 1.34 4.80 1.50
C MET A 30 0.65 6.12 1.18
N GLN A 31 0.28 6.28 -0.10
CA GLN A 31 -0.47 7.43 -0.59
C GLN A 31 -1.96 7.08 -0.66
N ILE A 32 -2.80 7.92 -0.07
CA ILE A 32 -4.26 7.75 -0.06
C ILE A 32 -4.89 8.97 -0.73
N HIS A 33 -5.62 8.75 -1.82
CA HIS A 33 -6.26 9.79 -2.61
C HIS A 33 -7.77 9.81 -2.30
N ARG A 34 -8.27 10.94 -1.80
CA ARG A 34 -9.69 11.18 -1.50
C ARG A 34 -10.14 12.44 -2.21
N GLY A 35 -10.58 12.31 -3.45
CA GLY A 35 -10.93 13.44 -4.31
C GLY A 35 -9.71 14.32 -4.58
N ASN A 36 -9.76 15.58 -4.16
CA ASN A 36 -8.63 16.51 -4.25
C ASN A 36 -7.75 16.52 -2.99
N GLN A 37 -7.91 15.56 -2.08
CA GLN A 37 -7.05 15.43 -0.91
C GLN A 37 -6.13 14.23 -1.06
N ILE A 38 -4.87 14.42 -0.68
CA ILE A 38 -3.87 13.36 -0.55
C ILE A 38 -3.38 13.27 0.90
N GLU A 39 -3.36 12.05 1.41
CA GLU A 39 -2.83 11.68 2.73
C GLU A 39 -1.64 10.75 2.53
N PHE A 40 -0.63 10.90 3.38
CA PHE A 40 0.54 10.02 3.42
C PHE A 40 0.58 9.31 4.77
N LYS A 41 0.51 7.98 4.75
CA LYS A 41 0.85 7.17 5.92
C LYS A 41 2.31 6.75 5.81
N ILE A 42 3.05 6.92 6.89
CA ILE A 42 4.49 6.65 6.93
C ILE A 42 4.76 5.57 7.97
N HIS A 43 5.31 4.44 7.54
CA HIS A 43 5.81 3.40 8.44
C HIS A 43 7.30 3.63 8.69
N LEU A 44 7.66 4.09 9.88
CA LEU A 44 9.06 4.26 10.28
C LEU A 44 9.65 2.91 10.72
N PRO A 45 10.77 2.45 10.12
CA PRO A 45 11.35 1.15 10.45
C PRO A 45 12.05 1.10 11.82
N HIS A 46 12.41 2.26 12.38
CA HIS A 46 13.12 2.38 13.67
C HIS A 46 12.97 3.79 14.26
N ALA A 47 13.45 3.98 15.50
CA ALA A 47 13.67 5.30 16.08
C ALA A 47 14.76 6.08 15.32
N GLY A 48 14.62 7.39 15.22
CA GLY A 48 15.60 8.24 14.55
C GLY A 48 14.97 9.41 13.80
N LYS A 49 15.80 10.03 12.94
CA LYS A 49 15.40 11.16 12.10
C LYS A 49 15.20 10.68 10.67
N PHE A 50 14.12 11.13 10.06
CA PHE A 50 13.75 10.83 8.69
C PHE A 50 13.38 12.12 7.97
N VAL A 51 13.62 12.17 6.66
CA VAL A 51 13.22 13.29 5.80
C VAL A 51 12.24 12.76 4.76
N LEU A 52 10.98 13.21 4.86
CA LEU A 52 9.97 12.98 3.83
C LEU A 52 10.05 14.13 2.82
N GLN A 53 10.46 13.85 1.59
CA GLN A 53 10.50 14.82 0.50
C GLN A 53 9.30 14.61 -0.42
N LEU A 54 8.64 15.70 -0.79
CA LEU A 54 7.56 15.67 -1.76
C LEU A 54 7.99 16.33 -3.05
N TYR A 55 7.81 15.61 -4.15
CA TYR A 55 8.03 16.09 -5.49
C TYR A 55 6.71 16.10 -6.26
N THR A 56 6.55 17.02 -7.21
CA THR A 56 5.34 17.09 -8.02
C THR A 56 5.63 17.32 -9.48
N LYS A 57 4.67 16.97 -10.33
CA LYS A 57 4.63 17.39 -11.73
C LYS A 57 3.19 17.52 -12.21
N LYS A 58 2.97 18.15 -13.36
CA LYS A 58 1.65 18.07 -14.00
C LYS A 58 1.43 16.65 -14.55
N LYS A 59 0.21 16.11 -14.44
CA LYS A 59 -0.16 14.79 -14.95
C LYS A 59 0.07 14.67 -16.46
N SER A 60 -0.11 15.76 -17.21
CA SER A 60 0.12 15.85 -18.65
C SER A 60 1.60 16.02 -19.05
N ASP A 61 2.49 16.27 -18.09
CA ASP A 61 3.90 16.59 -18.37
C ASP A 61 4.73 15.29 -18.43
N PRO A 62 5.38 15.01 -19.59
CA PRO A 62 6.28 13.87 -19.71
C PRO A 62 7.59 14.05 -18.92
N GLY A 63 7.88 15.27 -18.44
CA GLY A 63 9.07 15.59 -17.68
C GLY A 63 9.16 14.94 -16.29
N ASN A 64 10.26 15.28 -15.61
CA ASN A 64 10.60 14.77 -14.29
C ASN A 64 9.82 15.48 -13.18
N TYR A 65 9.69 14.79 -12.04
CA TYR A 65 9.14 15.40 -10.83
C TYR A 65 10.09 16.48 -10.28
N THR A 66 9.52 17.61 -9.86
CA THR A 66 10.23 18.75 -9.26
C THR A 66 10.03 18.75 -7.76
N TYR A 67 11.11 18.94 -7.00
CA TYR A 67 11.06 19.06 -5.54
C TYR A 67 10.22 20.26 -5.12
N ILE A 68 9.36 20.08 -4.11
CA ILE A 68 8.54 21.16 -3.56
C ILE A 68 8.95 21.52 -2.14
N PHE A 69 8.92 20.55 -1.22
CA PHE A 69 9.31 20.75 0.17
C PHE A 69 9.65 19.42 0.85
N SER A 70 10.15 19.51 2.09
CA SER A 70 10.45 18.36 2.94
C SER A 70 9.86 18.52 4.35
N TYR A 71 9.59 17.38 4.98
CA TYR A 71 9.28 17.29 6.41
C TYR A 71 10.40 16.54 7.12
N LEU A 72 10.84 17.09 8.25
CA LEU A 72 11.68 16.37 9.20
C LEU A 72 10.79 15.61 10.18
N ILE A 73 10.92 14.30 10.21
CA ILE A 73 10.19 13.40 11.11
C ILE A 73 11.19 12.88 12.14
N SER A 74 10.88 13.04 13.43
CA SER A 74 11.71 12.50 14.52
C SER A 74 10.90 11.48 15.31
N CYS A 75 11.34 10.23 15.31
CA CYS A 75 10.76 9.15 16.10
C CYS A 75 11.64 8.86 17.30
N ALA A 76 11.13 9.16 18.50
CA ALA A 76 11.84 8.91 19.76
C ALA A 76 11.59 7.49 20.32
N ASN A 77 10.60 6.77 19.80
CA ASN A 77 10.23 5.45 20.31
C ASN A 77 11.17 4.36 19.77
N THR A 78 12.04 3.86 20.63
CA THR A 78 13.03 2.80 20.33
C THR A 78 12.44 1.42 20.06
N GLU A 79 11.17 1.20 20.41
CA GLU A 79 10.47 -0.07 20.17
C GLU A 79 9.84 -0.14 18.77
N VAL A 80 9.81 0.98 18.03
CA VAL A 80 9.24 1.03 16.68
C VAL A 80 10.02 0.10 15.74
N LYS A 81 9.29 -0.83 15.14
CA LYS A 81 9.76 -1.76 14.11
C LYS A 81 8.67 -1.97 13.06
N TRP A 82 8.11 -0.87 12.53
CA TRP A 82 7.00 -1.01 11.60
C TRP A 82 7.48 -1.60 10.27
N PRO A 83 6.82 -2.66 9.78
CA PRO A 83 7.16 -3.23 8.48
C PRO A 83 6.77 -2.26 7.38
N VAL A 84 7.31 -2.47 6.18
CA VAL A 84 6.81 -1.81 4.97
C VAL A 84 5.31 -2.07 4.77
N PHE A 85 4.65 -1.21 4.00
CA PHE A 85 3.32 -1.49 3.44
C PHE A 85 3.39 -2.66 2.44
N PRO A 86 2.27 -3.32 2.14
CA PRO A 86 2.21 -4.32 1.07
C PRO A 86 2.69 -3.75 -0.26
N LYS A 87 3.30 -4.61 -1.06
CA LYS A 87 3.71 -4.24 -2.42
C LYS A 87 2.46 -4.11 -3.28
N ASN A 88 2.31 -2.98 -3.96
CA ASN A 88 1.28 -2.79 -4.98
C ASN A 88 1.84 -3.07 -6.38
N TYR A 89 0.93 -3.39 -7.30
CA TYR A 89 1.25 -3.63 -8.71
C TYR A 89 0.71 -2.49 -9.58
N SER A 90 1.06 -2.50 -10.88
CA SER A 90 0.74 -1.42 -11.81
C SER A 90 -0.76 -1.16 -12.01
N ASN A 91 -1.60 -2.14 -11.69
CA ASN A 91 -3.07 -2.08 -11.69
C ASN A 91 -3.66 -1.55 -10.37
N TRP A 92 -2.85 -1.13 -9.40
CA TRP A 92 -3.34 -0.42 -8.22
C TRP A 92 -3.80 1.00 -8.60
N ALA A 93 -5.11 1.20 -8.67
CA ALA A 93 -5.71 2.41 -9.22
C ALA A 93 -5.75 3.60 -8.24
N GLU A 94 -5.79 4.82 -8.78
CA GLU A 94 -6.02 6.04 -8.00
C GLU A 94 -7.36 5.95 -7.24
N GLY A 95 -7.33 6.29 -5.95
CA GLY A 95 -8.49 6.20 -5.06
C GLY A 95 -8.73 4.83 -4.42
N TYR A 96 -7.92 3.81 -4.74
CA TYR A 96 -7.89 2.59 -3.95
C TYR A 96 -7.22 2.85 -2.61
N GLU A 97 -7.72 2.22 -1.55
CA GLU A 97 -7.22 2.41 -0.19
C GLU A 97 -7.14 1.07 0.54
N ILE A 98 -6.03 0.83 1.23
CA ILE A 98 -5.88 -0.27 2.17
C ILE A 98 -6.28 0.23 3.54
N LEU A 99 -7.29 -0.38 4.14
CA LEU A 99 -7.67 -0.11 5.52
C LEU A 99 -6.99 -1.14 6.43
N GLU A 100 -7.10 -2.42 6.07
CA GLU A 100 -6.49 -3.53 6.80
C GLU A 100 -6.09 -4.67 5.85
N PRO A 101 -4.98 -5.38 6.11
CA PRO A 101 -3.89 -5.01 7.02
C PRO A 101 -2.95 -3.99 6.34
N LEU A 102 -2.47 -2.99 7.10
CA LEU A 102 -1.49 -2.01 6.58
C LEU A 102 -0.07 -2.57 6.56
N ALA A 103 0.26 -3.50 7.46
CA ALA A 103 1.55 -4.15 7.49
C ALA A 103 1.70 -5.08 6.29
N GLY A 104 2.74 -4.88 5.49
CA GLY A 104 3.13 -5.77 4.39
C GLY A 104 3.73 -7.10 4.84
N LEU A 105 3.97 -7.26 6.15
CA LEU A 105 4.35 -8.50 6.80
C LEU A 105 3.19 -8.97 7.68
N LEU A 106 2.66 -10.16 7.38
CA LEU A 106 1.54 -10.77 8.08
C LEU A 106 2.03 -11.81 9.10
N PRO A 107 1.31 -11.99 10.22
CA PRO A 107 1.64 -13.04 11.18
C PRO A 107 1.44 -14.43 10.57
N ALA A 108 2.33 -15.36 10.88
CA ALA A 108 2.22 -16.76 10.47
C ALA A 108 1.09 -17.49 11.22
N ASN A 109 0.46 -18.46 10.56
CA ASN A 109 -0.51 -19.38 11.15
C ASN A 109 -1.71 -18.69 11.83
N ARG A 110 -2.22 -17.60 11.23
CA ARG A 110 -3.34 -16.84 11.77
C ARG A 110 -4.37 -16.49 10.71
N ASN A 111 -5.59 -16.22 11.18
CA ASN A 111 -6.61 -15.57 10.37
C ASN A 111 -6.37 -14.06 10.38
N VAL A 112 -6.18 -13.48 9.20
CA VAL A 112 -5.94 -12.06 8.99
C VAL A 112 -7.13 -11.45 8.28
N GLN A 113 -7.65 -10.34 8.82
CA GLN A 113 -8.73 -9.59 8.21
C GLN A 113 -8.20 -8.67 7.11
N PHE A 114 -8.93 -8.63 6.00
CA PHE A 114 -8.69 -7.75 4.87
C PHE A 114 -9.87 -6.80 4.73
N LYS A 115 -9.57 -5.51 4.58
CA LYS A 115 -10.54 -4.44 4.31
C LYS A 115 -9.92 -3.44 3.34
N LEU A 116 -10.49 -3.38 2.15
CA LEU A 116 -9.98 -2.57 1.04
C LEU A 116 -11.10 -1.71 0.46
N LYS A 117 -10.79 -0.47 0.09
CA LYS A 117 -11.68 0.35 -0.73
C LYS A 117 -11.23 0.24 -2.17
N MET A 118 -12.07 -0.36 -3.01
CA MET A 118 -11.80 -0.55 -4.43
C MET A 118 -13.09 -0.30 -5.21
N HIS A 119 -12.97 0.37 -6.35
CA HIS A 119 -14.07 0.65 -7.27
C HIS A 119 -13.87 -0.11 -8.59
N SER A 120 -14.95 -0.30 -9.34
CA SER A 120 -14.90 -0.95 -10.66
C SER A 120 -14.37 -2.39 -10.65
N ILE A 121 -14.58 -3.11 -9.54
CA ILE A 121 -14.19 -4.53 -9.37
C ILE A 121 -15.43 -5.40 -9.42
N ALA A 122 -15.40 -6.47 -10.23
CA ALA A 122 -16.46 -7.48 -10.29
C ALA A 122 -16.28 -8.56 -9.23
N LYS A 123 -15.05 -9.03 -9.00
CA LYS A 123 -14.72 -10.00 -7.95
C LYS A 123 -13.36 -9.70 -7.32
N ALA A 124 -13.24 -9.97 -6.04
CA ALA A 124 -11.96 -9.91 -5.33
C ALA A 124 -11.82 -11.10 -4.38
N PHE A 125 -10.60 -11.58 -4.19
CA PHE A 125 -10.26 -12.62 -3.23
C PHE A 125 -8.81 -12.48 -2.77
N VAL A 126 -8.51 -13.14 -1.67
CA VAL A 126 -7.16 -13.29 -1.14
C VAL A 126 -6.68 -14.70 -1.46
N GLN A 127 -5.53 -14.80 -2.12
CA GLN A 127 -4.88 -16.04 -2.46
C GLN A 127 -3.70 -16.27 -1.51
N ALA A 128 -3.83 -17.28 -0.66
CA ALA A 128 -2.77 -17.86 0.18
C ALA A 128 -2.61 -19.33 -0.21
N GLU A 129 -2.39 -20.23 0.76
CA GLU A 129 -2.50 -21.68 0.54
C GLU A 129 -3.90 -22.05 0.02
N ASN A 130 -4.93 -21.39 0.57
CA ASN A 130 -6.31 -21.49 0.09
C ASN A 130 -6.82 -20.11 -0.34
N THR A 131 -7.68 -20.11 -1.36
CA THR A 131 -8.35 -18.88 -1.82
C THR A 131 -9.52 -18.53 -0.92
N SER A 132 -9.57 -17.28 -0.46
CA SER A 132 -10.63 -16.76 0.41
C SER A 132 -11.32 -15.56 -0.25
N PRO A 133 -12.65 -15.58 -0.48
CA PRO A 133 -13.34 -14.48 -1.16
C PRO A 133 -13.36 -13.20 -0.31
N LEU A 134 -13.30 -12.05 -0.97
CA LEU A 134 -13.67 -10.76 -0.39
C LEU A 134 -15.08 -10.40 -0.84
N THR A 135 -15.90 -9.91 0.08
CA THR A 135 -17.29 -9.52 -0.18
C THR A 135 -17.43 -8.00 -0.08
N LEU A 136 -18.25 -7.41 -0.95
CA LEU A 136 -18.51 -5.98 -0.93
C LEU A 136 -19.54 -5.66 0.16
N SER A 137 -19.11 -4.91 1.17
CA SER A 137 -19.95 -4.45 2.26
C SER A 137 -20.86 -3.30 1.84
N LYS A 138 -21.88 -3.01 2.65
CA LYS A 138 -22.84 -1.92 2.41
C LYS A 138 -22.18 -0.54 2.37
N ASP A 139 -21.05 -0.40 3.07
CA ASP A 139 -20.27 0.85 3.12
C ASP A 139 -19.27 0.97 1.95
N GLY A 140 -19.29 0.02 1.02
CA GLY A 140 -18.45 0.04 -0.18
C GLY A 140 -17.02 -0.47 0.03
N TYR A 141 -16.79 -1.30 1.05
CA TYR A 141 -15.49 -1.94 1.30
C TYR A 141 -15.50 -3.40 0.89
N TRP A 142 -14.41 -3.88 0.30
CA TRP A 142 -14.17 -5.30 0.08
C TRP A 142 -13.57 -5.89 1.35
N GLU A 143 -14.28 -6.84 1.95
CA GLU A 143 -13.98 -7.38 3.28
C GLU A 143 -13.95 -8.91 3.27
N GLY A 144 -13.02 -9.48 4.03
CA GLY A 144 -12.92 -10.92 4.20
C GLY A 144 -11.78 -11.30 5.13
N THR A 145 -11.53 -12.59 5.28
CA THR A 145 -10.47 -13.12 6.14
C THR A 145 -9.71 -14.20 5.39
N CYS A 146 -8.40 -14.25 5.58
CA CYS A 146 -7.53 -15.24 4.98
C CYS A 146 -6.66 -15.89 6.06
N ASN A 147 -6.45 -17.20 5.96
CA ASN A 147 -5.55 -17.93 6.84
C ASN A 147 -4.13 -18.00 6.24
N THR A 148 -3.13 -17.64 7.04
CA THR A 148 -1.71 -17.59 6.63
C THR A 148 -0.93 -18.87 6.90
N SER A 149 -1.59 -19.97 7.28
CA SER A 149 -0.90 -21.24 7.55
C SER A 149 -0.41 -21.87 6.26
N GLY A 150 0.81 -22.39 6.28
CA GLY A 150 1.41 -23.09 5.14
C GLY A 150 1.93 -22.21 4.00
N CYS A 151 1.75 -20.88 4.05
CA CYS A 151 2.24 -19.98 3.00
C CYS A 151 3.27 -18.97 3.52
N THR A 152 4.13 -18.50 2.61
CA THR A 152 5.12 -17.43 2.85
C THR A 152 4.69 -16.10 2.24
N GLU A 153 3.71 -16.12 1.34
CA GLU A 153 3.22 -14.96 0.61
C GLU A 153 1.69 -15.02 0.51
N VAL A 154 1.06 -13.84 0.47
CA VAL A 154 -0.38 -13.68 0.30
C VAL A 154 -0.64 -12.60 -0.75
N PHE A 155 -1.54 -12.89 -1.69
CA PHE A 155 -1.89 -11.98 -2.77
C PHE A 155 -3.34 -11.54 -2.69
N VAL A 156 -3.61 -10.26 -2.98
CA VAL A 156 -4.97 -9.80 -3.26
C VAL A 156 -5.17 -9.80 -4.77
N MET A 157 -6.21 -10.50 -5.19
CA MET A 157 -6.53 -10.77 -6.59
C MET A 157 -7.85 -10.12 -6.94
N VAL A 158 -7.93 -9.49 -8.11
CA VAL A 158 -9.17 -8.88 -8.61
C VAL A 158 -9.48 -9.27 -10.04
N GLN A 159 -10.77 -9.29 -10.34
CA GLN A 159 -11.35 -9.31 -11.68
C GLN A 159 -12.12 -8.01 -11.86
N GLU A 160 -11.66 -7.14 -12.75
CA GLU A 160 -12.32 -5.86 -13.04
C GLU A 160 -13.62 -6.07 -13.83
N ASN A 161 -13.55 -6.90 -14.88
CA ASN A 161 -14.68 -7.20 -15.75
C ASN A 161 -15.11 -8.66 -15.60
N ALA A 162 -16.38 -8.89 -15.22
CA ALA A 162 -16.95 -10.23 -15.08
C ALA A 162 -16.90 -11.05 -16.39
N ASN A 163 -16.79 -10.39 -17.54
CA ASN A 163 -16.69 -11.03 -18.86
C ASN A 163 -15.26 -11.46 -19.22
N HIS A 164 -14.24 -11.06 -18.44
CA HIS A 164 -12.85 -11.45 -18.66
C HIS A 164 -12.48 -12.62 -17.76
N ASN A 165 -11.86 -13.67 -18.30
CA ASN A 165 -11.50 -14.86 -17.52
C ASN A 165 -10.15 -14.78 -16.78
N PHE A 166 -9.58 -13.59 -16.60
CA PHE A 166 -8.30 -13.44 -15.90
C PHE A 166 -8.45 -12.64 -14.61
N TYR A 167 -7.66 -13.04 -13.61
CA TYR A 167 -7.47 -12.32 -12.36
C TYR A 167 -6.09 -11.67 -12.37
N SER A 168 -5.99 -10.51 -11.74
CA SER A 168 -4.73 -9.77 -11.63
C SER A 168 -4.36 -9.58 -10.17
N HIS A 169 -3.05 -9.65 -9.88
CA HIS A 169 -2.50 -9.37 -8.56
C HIS A 169 -2.51 -7.85 -8.40
N ILE A 170 -3.11 -7.33 -7.32
CA ILE A 170 -3.06 -5.89 -7.02
C ILE A 170 -2.19 -5.59 -5.81
N LEU A 171 -2.06 -6.55 -4.88
CA LEU A 171 -1.25 -6.44 -3.69
C LEU A 171 -0.52 -7.76 -3.40
N LYS A 172 0.67 -7.65 -2.81
CA LYS A 172 1.43 -8.76 -2.22
C LYS A 172 1.83 -8.42 -0.80
N TYR A 173 1.65 -9.40 0.08
CA TYR A 173 2.12 -9.44 1.45
C TYR A 173 3.09 -10.59 1.63
N GLU A 174 4.09 -10.40 2.50
CA GLU A 174 4.94 -11.47 3.03
C GLU A 174 4.31 -12.03 4.31
N VAL A 175 4.62 -13.27 4.66
CA VAL A 175 4.23 -13.91 5.92
C VAL A 175 5.48 -14.18 6.75
N GLU A 176 5.39 -13.99 8.06
CA GLU A 176 6.45 -14.35 9.00
C GLU A 176 6.88 -15.82 8.83
N THR A 177 8.16 -16.10 9.09
CA THR A 177 8.66 -17.48 9.10
C THR A 177 7.99 -18.28 10.21
N GLN A 178 7.54 -19.49 9.88
CA GLN A 178 6.82 -20.41 10.77
C GLN A 178 7.73 -21.06 11.82
#